data_AF-A0A485JL97-F1
#
_entry.id   AF-A0A485JL97-F1
#
_cell.length_a   1.000
_cell.length_b   1.000
_cell.length_c   1.000
_cell.angle_alpha   90.00
_cell.angle_beta   90.00
_cell.angle_gamma   90.00
#
_symmetry.space_group_name_H-M   'P 1'
#
loop_
_entity.id
_entity.type
_entity.pdbx_description
1 polymer ?
#
loop_
_entity_poly.entity_id
_entity_poly.type
_entity_poly.pdbx_seq_one_letter_code
_entity_poly.pdbx_strand_id
1 'polypeptide(L)'
;MLLAFDARHAAADGQASMGVMISGLALMGFAELFIDPVAIAQITRLKMSGVLTGIYMLATGAVANWLAGVVAQQTTESQISGMAIAAYQGFFSQMGEWTLACVAIIVVLAFAAVFCLARRQI
;
A
#
# COMPACT_ATOMS: atom_id res chain seq x y z
N MET A 1 1.58 8.28 -3.51
CA MET A 1 2.18 9.13 -4.56
C MET A 1 2.22 10.61 -4.17
N LEU A 2 1.14 11.19 -3.62
CA LEU A 2 1.12 12.60 -3.22
C LEU A 2 2.10 12.95 -2.07
N LEU A 3 2.14 12.13 -1.01
CA LEU A 3 3.11 12.30 0.10
C LEU A 3 4.56 12.10 -0.33
N ALA A 4 4.80 11.22 -1.31
CA ALA A 4 6.11 11.03 -1.93
C ALA A 4 6.53 12.22 -2.81
N PHE A 5 5.57 12.94 -3.39
CA PHE A 5 5.81 14.18 -4.13
C PHE A 5 6.12 15.35 -3.18
N ASP A 6 5.43 15.44 -2.04
CA ASP A 6 5.74 16.42 -0.98
C ASP A 6 7.14 16.20 -0.40
N ALA A 7 7.52 14.94 -0.14
CA ALA A 7 8.87 14.58 0.29
C ALA A 7 9.95 14.96 -0.75
N ARG A 8 9.63 14.88 -2.05
CA ARG A 8 10.53 15.29 -3.14
C ARG A 8 10.67 16.82 -3.26
N HIS A 9 9.59 17.58 -3.03
CA HIS A 9 9.63 19.04 -2.96
C HIS A 9 10.37 19.53 -1.70
N ALA A 10 10.12 18.89 -0.55
CA ALA A 10 10.81 19.18 0.70
C ALA A 10 12.32 18.91 0.63
N ALA A 11 12.74 17.86 -0.08
CA ALA A 11 14.15 17.53 -0.28
C ALA A 11 14.86 18.42 -1.32
N ALA A 12 14.12 19.04 -2.25
CA ALA A 12 14.67 19.90 -3.29
C ALA A 12 14.75 21.37 -2.88
N ASP A 13 13.72 21.89 -2.20
CA ASP A 13 13.58 23.32 -1.87
C ASP A 13 13.60 23.60 -0.34
N GLY A 14 13.71 22.57 0.50
CA GLY A 14 13.74 22.71 1.96
C GLY A 14 12.40 23.07 2.62
N GLN A 15 11.33 23.23 1.84
CA GLN A 15 9.97 23.43 2.33
C GLN A 15 9.09 22.20 2.02
N ALA A 16 8.67 21.50 3.07
CA ALA A 16 7.56 20.55 3.00
C ALA A 16 6.24 21.32 2.99
N SER A 17 5.38 21.07 2.00
CA SER A 17 4.08 21.71 1.94
C SER A 17 3.13 20.99 2.89
N MET A 18 2.91 21.57 4.07
CA MET A 18 1.90 21.08 5.02
C MET A 18 0.54 20.81 4.35
N GLY A 19 0.17 21.57 3.32
CA GLY A 19 -1.05 21.34 2.54
C GLY A 19 -1.05 20.02 1.76
N VAL A 20 0.08 19.63 1.18
CA VAL A 20 0.20 18.36 0.44
C VAL A 20 0.20 17.18 1.41
N MET A 21 0.87 17.31 2.56
CA MET A 21 0.79 16.33 3.64
C MET A 21 -0.65 16.11 4.12
N ILE A 22 -1.38 17.20 4.42
CA ILE A 22 -2.79 17.14 4.87
C ILE A 22 -3.65 16.48 3.79
N SER A 23 -3.48 16.86 2.52
CA SER A 23 -4.24 16.25 1.42
C SER A 23 -3.91 14.76 1.24
N GLY A 24 -2.66 14.35 1.48
CA GLY A 24 -2.24 12.96 1.43
C GLY A 24 -2.84 12.13 2.57
N LEU A 25 -2.84 12.65 3.79
CA LEU A 25 -3.50 12.02 4.94
C LEU A 25 -5.02 11.94 4.75
N ALA A 26 -5.64 12.98 4.19
CA ALA A 26 -7.07 13.01 3.90
C ALA A 26 -7.47 11.94 2.87
N LEU A 27 -6.69 11.78 1.79
CA LEU A 27 -6.93 10.73 0.79
C LEU A 27 -6.69 9.32 1.34
N MET A 28 -5.69 9.14 2.21
CA MET A 28 -5.44 7.87 2.89
C MET A 28 -6.60 7.48 3.80
N GLY A 29 -7.06 8.39 4.67
CA GLY A 29 -8.22 8.15 5.54
C GLY A 29 -9.54 7.96 4.75
N PHE A 30 -9.70 8.64 3.62
CA PHE A 30 -10.83 8.41 2.73
C PHE A 30 -10.81 7.00 2.12
N ALA A 31 -9.64 6.47 1.77
CA ALA A 31 -9.50 5.12 1.25
C ALA A 31 -9.79 4.04 2.31
N GLU A 32 -9.37 4.27 3.56
CA GLU A 32 -9.67 3.35 4.68
C GLU A 32 -11.17 3.16 4.91
N LEU A 33 -11.97 4.22 4.72
CA LEU A 33 -13.43 4.17 4.84
C LEU A 33 -14.09 3.14 3.90
N PHE A 34 -13.46 2.81 2.77
CA PHE A 34 -13.99 1.83 1.83
C PHE A 34 -13.46 0.41 2.06
N ILE A 35 -12.26 0.27 2.63
CA ILE A 35 -11.58 -1.02 2.76
C ILE A 35 -12.15 -1.82 3.93
N ASP A 36 -12.28 -1.20 5.11
CA ASP A 36 -12.72 -1.91 6.32
C ASP A 36 -14.16 -2.45 6.25
N PRO A 37 -15.16 -1.71 5.75
CA PRO A 37 -16.52 -2.22 5.65
C PRO A 37 -16.66 -3.36 4.65
N VAL A 38 -15.89 -3.32 3.55
CA VAL A 38 -15.91 -4.37 2.52
C VAL A 38 -15.28 -5.65 3.04
N ALA A 39 -14.18 -5.56 3.80
CA ALA A 39 -13.53 -6.71 4.41
C ALA A 39 -14.44 -7.39 5.45
N ILE A 40 -15.03 -6.62 6.37
CA ILE A 40 -15.90 -7.16 7.41
C ILE A 40 -17.19 -7.77 6.80
N ALA A 41 -17.78 -7.13 5.78
CA ALA A 41 -18.96 -7.68 5.10
C ALA A 41 -18.70 -9.05 4.44
N GLN A 42 -17.48 -9.31 3.98
CA GLN A 42 -17.09 -10.60 3.42
C GLN A 42 -16.78 -11.64 4.52
N ILE A 43 -16.16 -11.21 5.61
CA ILE A 43 -15.85 -12.09 6.75
C ILE A 43 -17.14 -12.61 7.40
N THR A 44 -18.16 -11.76 7.58
CA THR A 44 -19.45 -12.16 8.16
C THR A 44 -20.26 -13.10 7.26
N ARG A 45 -19.98 -13.12 5.94
CA ARG A 45 -20.64 -14.04 4.99
C ARG A 45 -20.12 -15.49 5.09
N LEU A 46 -19.05 -15.74 5.83
CA LEU A 46 -18.44 -17.07 5.98
C LEU A 46 -18.83 -17.73 7.32
N LYS A 47 -19.01 -19.06 7.33
CA LYS A 47 -19.45 -19.83 8.53
C LYS A 47 -18.47 -19.77 9.72
N MET A 48 -17.22 -19.38 9.52
CA MET A 48 -16.16 -19.25 10.54
C MET A 48 -15.82 -17.76 10.82
N SER A 49 -16.83 -16.90 10.87
CA SER A 49 -16.67 -15.45 10.98
C SER A 49 -15.84 -15.00 12.18
N GLY A 50 -15.96 -15.66 13.34
CA GLY A 50 -15.21 -15.28 14.55
C GLY A 50 -13.68 -15.46 14.42
N VAL A 51 -13.22 -16.61 13.94
CA VAL A 51 -11.78 -16.89 13.75
C VAL A 51 -11.22 -16.02 12.63
N LEU A 52 -11.96 -15.83 11.54
CA LEU A 52 -11.51 -15.04 10.41
C LEU A 52 -11.46 -13.54 10.74
N THR A 53 -12.38 -13.04 11.58
CA THR A 53 -12.29 -11.68 12.14
C THR A 53 -11.04 -11.53 13.00
N GLY A 54 -10.71 -12.54 13.82
CA GLY A 54 -9.49 -12.54 14.63
C GLY A 54 -8.20 -12.52 13.80
N ILE A 55 -8.14 -13.32 12.73
CA ILE A 55 -7.00 -13.32 11.79
C ILE A 55 -6.89 -11.97 11.08
N TYR A 56 -8.02 -11.40 10.62
CA TYR A 56 -8.03 -10.07 10.00
C TYR A 56 -7.48 -9.01 10.94
N MET A 57 -7.94 -8.97 12.19
CA MET A 57 -7.45 -8.00 13.20
C MET A 57 -5.98 -8.21 13.55
N LEU A 58 -5.48 -9.44 13.59
CA LEU A 58 -4.05 -9.70 13.77
C LEU A 58 -3.23 -9.19 12.58
N ALA A 59 -3.71 -9.39 11.35
CA ALA A 59 -3.02 -8.94 10.16
C ALA A 59 -3.03 -7.41 10.01
N THR A 60 -4.19 -6.76 10.16
CA THR A 60 -4.32 -5.30 9.99
C THR A 60 -3.90 -4.51 11.23
N GLY A 61 -4.01 -5.10 12.42
CA GLY A 61 -3.61 -4.45 13.66
C GLY A 61 -2.14 -4.71 14.01
N ALA A 62 -1.77 -5.97 14.24
CA ALA A 62 -0.44 -6.31 14.75
C ALA A 62 0.63 -6.28 13.64
N VAL A 63 0.40 -6.99 12.53
CA VAL A 63 1.41 -7.11 11.47
C VAL A 63 1.60 -5.78 10.74
N ALA A 64 0.51 -5.08 10.38
CA ALA A 64 0.63 -3.79 9.69
C ALA A 64 1.30 -2.72 10.58
N ASN A 65 0.97 -2.66 11.88
CA ASN A 65 1.58 -1.69 12.78
C ASN A 65 3.05 -2.00 13.08
N TRP A 66 3.42 -3.29 13.15
CA TRP A 66 4.82 -3.70 13.23
C TRP A 66 5.61 -3.30 11.97
N LEU A 67 5.04 -3.54 10.77
CA LEU A 67 5.66 -3.13 9.51
C LEU A 67 5.81 -1.61 9.40
N ALA A 68 4.81 -0.84 9.83
CA ALA A 68 4.91 0.61 9.90
C ALA A 68 6.07 1.06 10.80
N GLY A 69 6.27 0.38 11.94
CA GLY A 69 7.42 0.60 12.82
C GLY A 69 8.76 0.26 12.16
N VAL A 70 8.86 -0.86 11.44
CA VAL A 70 10.07 -1.25 10.69
C VAL A 70 10.41 -0.20 9.63
N VAL A 71 9.42 0.27 8.87
CA VAL A 71 9.61 1.33 7.85
C VAL A 71 10.05 2.65 8.51
N ALA A 72 9.46 3.02 9.66
CA ALA A 72 9.84 4.22 10.40
C ALA A 72 11.28 4.14 10.97
N GLN A 73 11.70 2.97 11.45
CA GLN A 73 13.06 2.77 11.96
C GLN A 73 14.11 2.85 10.85
N GLN A 74 13.84 2.21 9.70
CA GLN A 74 14.69 2.35 8.51
C GLN A 74 14.79 3.81 8.04
N THR A 75 13.72 4.58 8.25
CA THR A 75 13.72 6.01 7.93
C THR A 75 14.61 6.81 8.88
N THR A 76 14.60 6.49 10.18
CA THR A 76 15.39 7.17 11.22
C THR A 76 16.88 6.83 11.17
N GLU A 77 17.26 5.57 10.98
CA GLU A 77 18.69 5.16 10.93
C GLU A 77 19.41 5.70 9.69
N SER A 78 18.67 5.94 8.60
CA SER A 78 19.22 6.52 7.37
C SER A 78 19.61 8.01 7.47
N GLN A 79 19.30 8.69 8.59
CA GLN A 79 19.64 10.11 8.81
C GLN A 79 21.08 10.38 9.27
N ILE A 80 21.96 9.39 9.49
CA ILE A 80 23.38 9.60 9.89
C ILE A 80 24.41 9.47 8.73
N SER A 81 23.98 9.47 7.48
CA SER A 81 24.94 9.72 6.39
C SER A 81 24.25 10.41 5.22
N GLY A 82 24.82 11.53 4.75
CA GLY A 82 24.33 12.32 3.62
C GLY A 82 24.34 11.60 2.26
N MET A 83 24.27 10.27 2.25
CA MET A 83 24.21 9.37 1.10
C MET A 83 22.88 8.59 1.00
N ALA A 84 21.91 8.80 1.91
CA ALA A 84 20.69 8.00 1.99
C ALA A 84 19.65 8.24 0.88
N ILE A 85 19.64 9.40 0.21
CA ILE A 85 18.64 9.73 -0.82
C ILE A 85 18.74 8.82 -2.06
N ALA A 86 19.94 8.33 -2.38
CA ALA A 86 20.15 7.37 -3.48
C ALA A 86 19.64 5.96 -3.12
N ALA A 87 19.70 5.56 -1.85
CA ALA A 87 19.15 4.29 -1.38
C ALA A 87 17.60 4.30 -1.39
N TYR A 88 16.97 5.44 -1.07
CA TYR A 88 15.51 5.62 -1.21
C TYR A 88 15.04 5.44 -2.65
N GLN A 89 15.78 5.95 -3.65
CA GLN A 89 15.44 5.76 -5.07
C GLN A 89 15.47 4.28 -5.48
N GLY A 90 16.47 3.53 -5.02
CA GLY A 90 16.57 2.09 -5.29
C GLY A 90 15.40 1.31 -4.70
N PHE A 91 15.09 1.52 -3.42
CA PHE A 91 14.02 0.78 -2.75
C PHE A 91 12.62 1.14 -3.23
N PHE A 92 12.32 2.42 -3.50
CA PHE A 92 11.00 2.82 -4.01
C PHE A 92 10.79 2.43 -5.48
N SER A 93 11.82 2.50 -6.32
CA SER A 93 11.74 1.96 -7.69
C SER A 93 11.47 0.47 -7.67
N GLN A 94 12.18 -0.26 -6.80
CA GLN A 94 12.03 -1.70 -6.70
C GLN A 94 10.62 -2.07 -6.17
N MET A 95 10.14 -1.45 -5.09
CA MET A 95 8.77 -1.69 -4.60
C MET A 95 7.70 -1.27 -5.62
N GLY A 96 7.92 -0.22 -6.40
CA GLY A 96 7.04 0.22 -7.49
C GLY A 96 7.00 -0.78 -8.67
N GLU A 97 8.15 -1.36 -9.01
CA GLU A 97 8.26 -2.33 -10.10
C GLU A 97 7.61 -3.67 -9.73
N TRP A 98 7.79 -4.13 -8.49
CA TRP A 98 7.11 -5.33 -7.99
C TRP A 98 5.59 -5.15 -7.88
N THR A 99 5.11 -3.97 -7.51
CA THR A 99 3.66 -3.69 -7.48
C THR A 99 3.06 -3.59 -8.87
N LEU A 100 3.74 -2.96 -9.82
CA LEU A 100 3.35 -2.95 -11.24
C LEU A 100 3.35 -4.37 -11.84
N ALA A 101 4.35 -5.19 -11.51
CA ALA A 101 4.42 -6.58 -11.96
C ALA A 101 3.23 -7.40 -11.42
N CYS A 102 2.90 -7.26 -10.14
CA CYS A 102 1.72 -7.90 -9.55
C CYS A 102 0.42 -7.46 -10.23
N VAL A 103 0.23 -6.17 -10.48
CA VAL A 103 -0.94 -5.65 -11.19
C VAL A 103 -1.01 -6.20 -12.62
N ALA A 104 0.11 -6.22 -13.34
CA ALA A 104 0.19 -6.78 -14.68
C ALA A 104 -0.19 -8.27 -14.72
N ILE A 105 0.30 -9.07 -13.77
CA ILE A 105 -0.07 -10.49 -13.65
C ILE A 105 -1.57 -10.66 -13.40
N ILE A 106 -2.15 -9.86 -12.50
CA ILE A 106 -3.59 -9.90 -12.21
C ILE A 106 -4.40 -9.55 -13.46
N VAL A 107 -3.99 -8.53 -14.22
CA VAL A 107 -4.66 -8.14 -15.48
C VAL A 107 -4.56 -9.26 -16.51
N VAL A 108 -3.39 -9.89 -16.68
CA VAL A 108 -3.21 -11.00 -17.62
C VAL A 108 -4.06 -12.22 -17.22
N LEU A 109 -4.09 -12.57 -15.94
CA LEU A 109 -4.93 -13.67 -15.44
C LEU A 109 -6.41 -13.37 -15.60
N ALA A 110 -6.86 -12.14 -15.31
CA ALA A 110 -8.22 -11.72 -15.53
C ALA A 110 -8.60 -11.77 -17.01
N PHE A 111 -7.71 -11.31 -17.89
CA PHE A 111 -7.93 -11.33 -19.33
C PHE A 111 -7.96 -12.76 -19.88
N ALA A 112 -7.05 -13.64 -19.42
CA ALA A 112 -7.04 -15.05 -19.77
C ALA A 112 -8.29 -15.78 -19.26
N ALA A 113 -8.76 -15.47 -18.05
CA ALA A 113 -9.99 -16.02 -17.49
C ALA A 113 -11.23 -15.57 -18.29
N VAL A 114 -11.32 -14.29 -18.65
CA VAL A 114 -12.39 -13.76 -19.51
C VAL A 114 -12.34 -14.39 -20.90
N PHE A 115 -11.15 -14.57 -21.48
CA PHE A 115 -10.98 -15.21 -22.78
C PHE A 115 -11.31 -16.71 -22.74
N CYS A 116 -10.97 -17.41 -21.65
CA CYS A 116 -11.29 -18.82 -21.45
C CYS A 116 -12.80 -19.03 -21.21
N LEU A 117 -13.46 -18.11 -20.49
CA LEU A 117 -14.91 -18.10 -20.32
C LEU A 117 -15.63 -17.77 -21.64
N ALA A 118 -15.11 -16.84 -22.44
CA ALA A 118 -15.64 -16.51 -23.77
C ALA A 118 -15.51 -17.69 -24.76
N ARG A 119 -14.40 -18.45 -24.69
CA ARG A 119 -14.19 -19.69 -25.47
C ARG A 119 -15.07 -20.86 -25.04
N ARG A 120 -15.64 -20.84 -23.82
CA ARG A 120 -16.51 -21.90 -23.29
C ARG A 120 -17.99 -21.74 -23.68
N GLN A 121 -18.34 -20.66 -24.38
CA GLN A 121 -19.70 -20.31 -24.82
C GLN A 121 -19.92 -20.51 -26.33
N ILE A 122 -18.95 -21.10 -27.05
CA ILE A 122 -19.05 -21.54 -28.45
C ILE A 122 -18.83 -23.05 -28.45
#